data_AF-A0A060DBC0-F1
#
_entry.id   AF-A0A060DBC0-F1
#
_cell.length_a   1.000
_cell.length_b   1.000
_cell.length_c   1.000
_cell.angle_alpha   90.00
_cell.angle_beta   90.00
_cell.angle_gamma   90.00
#
_symmetry.space_group_name_H-M   'P 1'
#
loop_
_entity.id
_entity.type
_entity.pdbx_description
1 polymer ?
#
loop_
_entity_poly.entity_id
_entity_poly.type
_entity_poly.pdbx_seq_one_letter_code
_entity_poly.pdbx_strand_id
1 'polypeptide(L)'
;MVCIYQNVFSILYPKYREIYLLKRWNNIQEIMKNYDLEIEIHKVSRIINVKNSMYIRNIYLLIKGRDFLRLIVRSVPLSIAKKIFDDNITYCILKINLFFKKKKRYDKRNIYKWKKEYLIIKVLEFISGCNIITRGNSICIIGGQESINILLNMINKSNKKLNYLKLLQLFIKINNNR
;
A
#
# COMPACT_ATOMS: atom_id res chain seq x y z
N MET A 1 26.38 -26.27 5.33
CA MET A 1 25.41 -25.83 6.37
C MET A 1 24.06 -25.61 5.69
N VAL A 2 23.21 -26.64 5.69
CA VAL A 2 21.90 -26.66 5.04
C VAL A 2 20.86 -26.21 6.07
N CYS A 3 20.13 -25.13 5.82
CA CYS A 3 19.05 -24.68 6.71
C CYS A 3 17.74 -25.35 6.27
N ILE A 4 17.15 -26.20 7.12
CA ILE A 4 15.95 -27.01 6.83
C ILE A 4 14.66 -26.32 7.34
N TYR A 5 14.64 -24.99 7.47
CA TYR A 5 13.48 -24.27 8.04
C TYR A 5 12.71 -23.49 6.98
N GLN A 6 11.49 -23.96 6.69
CA GLN A 6 10.55 -23.32 5.78
C GLN A 6 9.65 -22.36 6.58
N ASN A 7 9.76 -21.07 6.29
CA ASN A 7 8.94 -20.01 6.86
C ASN A 7 7.72 -19.76 5.98
N VAL A 8 6.53 -19.70 6.60
CA VAL A 8 5.27 -19.47 5.89
C VAL A 8 4.52 -18.27 6.49
N PHE A 9 4.09 -17.35 5.64
CA PHE A 9 3.17 -16.28 6.02
C PHE A 9 1.81 -16.47 5.35
N SER A 10 0.75 -16.40 6.14
CA SER A 10 -0.63 -16.48 5.66
C SER A 10 -1.31 -15.12 5.68
N ILE A 11 -1.97 -14.76 4.58
CA ILE A 11 -2.65 -13.48 4.40
C ILE A 11 -4.10 -13.73 3.99
N LEU A 12 -5.04 -13.26 4.80
CA LEU A 12 -6.46 -13.28 4.48
C LEU A 12 -6.81 -12.19 3.44
N TYR A 13 -7.56 -12.56 2.39
CA TYR A 13 -8.05 -11.60 1.40
C TYR A 13 -9.59 -11.47 1.41
N PRO A 14 -10.13 -10.29 1.09
CA PRO A 14 -11.56 -10.07 1.08
C PRO A 14 -12.21 -10.62 -0.20
N LYS A 15 -13.47 -11.04 -0.09
CA LYS A 15 -14.26 -11.65 -1.19
C LYS A 15 -14.26 -10.78 -2.47
N TYR A 16 -14.36 -9.46 -2.33
CA TYR A 16 -14.38 -8.55 -3.47
C TYR A 16 -13.06 -8.52 -4.28
N ARG A 17 -11.93 -8.97 -3.70
CA ARG A 17 -10.61 -8.94 -4.34
C ARG A 17 -10.26 -10.24 -5.05
N GLU A 18 -11.03 -11.31 -4.80
CA GLU A 18 -10.81 -12.65 -5.32
C GLU A 18 -10.73 -12.69 -6.85
N ILE A 19 -11.71 -12.08 -7.54
CA ILE A 19 -11.76 -12.06 -9.03
C ILE A 19 -10.48 -11.45 -9.61
N TYR A 20 -9.99 -10.36 -9.01
CA TYR A 20 -8.75 -9.71 -9.46
C TYR A 20 -7.53 -10.59 -9.20
N LEU A 21 -7.45 -11.21 -8.01
CA LEU A 21 -6.35 -12.08 -7.62
C LEU A 21 -6.24 -13.27 -8.57
N LEU A 22 -7.35 -13.94 -8.85
CA LEU A 22 -7.39 -15.08 -9.77
C LEU A 22 -7.01 -14.68 -11.20
N LYS A 23 -7.54 -13.55 -11.70
CA LYS A 23 -7.23 -13.06 -13.06
C LYS A 23 -5.76 -12.69 -13.25
N ARG A 24 -5.08 -12.23 -12.20
CA ARG A 24 -3.68 -11.78 -12.24
C ARG A 24 -2.73 -12.75 -11.54
N TRP A 25 -3.19 -13.95 -11.19
CA TRP A 25 -2.43 -14.87 -10.35
C TRP A 25 -1.10 -15.28 -10.98
N ASN A 26 -1.11 -15.63 -12.27
CA ASN A 26 0.10 -16.02 -13.01
C ASN A 26 1.17 -14.92 -12.94
N ASN A 27 0.80 -13.66 -13.20
CA ASN A 27 1.72 -12.53 -13.12
C ASN A 27 2.25 -12.30 -11.69
N ILE A 28 1.42 -12.54 -10.67
CA ILE A 28 1.84 -12.44 -9.25
C ILE A 28 2.86 -13.55 -8.95
N GLN A 29 2.61 -14.76 -9.44
CA GLN A 29 3.49 -15.91 -9.25
C GLN A 29 4.83 -15.74 -9.97
N GLU A 30 4.83 -15.22 -11.19
CA GLU A 30 6.05 -14.88 -11.94
C GLU A 30 6.89 -13.84 -11.20
N ILE A 31 6.28 -12.76 -10.70
CA ILE A 31 7.00 -11.74 -9.93
C ILE A 31 7.63 -12.36 -8.68
N MET A 32 6.90 -13.21 -7.95
CA MET A 32 7.41 -13.84 -6.74
C MET A 32 8.51 -14.86 -7.01
N LYS A 33 8.40 -15.61 -8.10
CA LYS A 33 9.39 -16.60 -8.52
C LYS A 33 10.74 -15.95 -8.84
N ASN A 34 10.76 -14.70 -9.34
CA ASN A 34 12.00 -13.95 -9.55
C ASN A 34 12.78 -13.64 -8.25
N TYR A 35 12.11 -13.73 -7.09
CA TYR A 35 12.72 -13.60 -5.76
C TYR A 35 12.77 -14.95 -5.03
N ASP A 36 12.60 -16.05 -5.76
CA ASP A 36 12.55 -17.43 -5.28
C ASP A 36 11.42 -17.70 -4.26
N LEU A 37 10.40 -16.85 -4.21
CA LEU A 37 9.27 -17.02 -3.29
C LEU A 37 8.17 -17.88 -3.92
N GLU A 38 7.71 -18.86 -3.16
CA GLU A 38 6.59 -19.71 -3.53
C GLU A 38 5.29 -19.14 -2.96
N ILE A 39 4.22 -19.13 -3.76
CA ILE A 39 2.92 -18.64 -3.33
C ILE A 39 1.81 -19.64 -3.63
N GLU A 40 0.88 -19.77 -2.69
CA GLU A 40 -0.28 -20.67 -2.79
C GLU A 40 -1.56 -19.92 -2.42
N ILE A 41 -2.64 -20.14 -3.18
CA ILE A 41 -3.94 -19.54 -2.90
C ILE A 41 -4.98 -20.59 -2.51
N HIS A 42 -5.53 -20.45 -1.31
CA HIS A 42 -6.63 -21.28 -0.82
C HIS A 42 -7.96 -20.54 -0.99
N LYS A 43 -8.74 -20.92 -2.02
CA LYS A 43 -9.99 -20.24 -2.39
C LYS A 43 -11.06 -20.32 -1.30
N VAL A 44 -11.23 -21.51 -0.68
CA VAL A 44 -12.28 -21.75 0.34
C VAL A 44 -12.02 -20.94 1.60
N SER A 45 -10.81 -21.01 2.16
CA SER A 45 -10.42 -20.26 3.36
C SER A 45 -10.13 -18.78 3.08
N ARG A 46 -9.99 -18.37 1.80
CA ARG A 46 -9.60 -17.04 1.34
C ARG A 46 -8.26 -16.57 1.91
N ILE A 47 -7.30 -17.49 1.92
CA ILE A 47 -5.94 -17.26 2.42
C ILE A 47 -4.97 -17.38 1.26
N ILE A 48 -3.97 -16.51 1.24
CA ILE A 48 -2.79 -16.65 0.39
C ILE A 48 -1.59 -16.93 1.30
N ASN A 49 -0.84 -17.99 1.00
CA ASN A 49 0.40 -18.33 1.67
C ASN A 49 1.60 -17.88 0.83
N VAL A 50 2.61 -17.33 1.50
CA VAL A 50 3.95 -17.10 0.93
C VAL A 50 4.93 -17.96 1.69
N LYS A 51 5.76 -18.71 0.97
CA LYS A 51 6.79 -19.58 1.50
C LYS A 51 8.14 -19.21 0.89
N ASN A 52 9.20 -19.37 1.66
CA ASN A 52 10.54 -19.38 1.09
C ASN A 52 10.81 -20.74 0.44
N SER A 53 11.55 -20.75 -0.67
CA SER A 53 12.17 -21.98 -1.17
C SER A 53 13.17 -22.52 -0.14
N MET A 54 13.37 -23.84 -0.15
CA MET A 54 14.28 -24.54 0.79
C MET A 54 15.71 -24.00 0.78
N TYR A 55 16.12 -23.33 -0.31
CA TYR A 55 17.47 -22.81 -0.50
C TYR A 55 17.67 -21.36 -0.03
N ILE A 56 16.59 -20.62 0.26
CA ILE A 56 16.67 -19.18 0.56
C ILE A 56 16.98 -18.94 2.03
N ARG A 57 18.14 -18.35 2.28
CA ARG A 57 18.53 -17.82 3.60
C ARG A 57 18.00 -16.41 3.89
N ASN A 58 17.54 -15.68 2.88
CA ASN A 58 17.22 -14.26 3.04
C ASN A 58 15.78 -14.03 3.53
N ILE A 59 15.60 -14.00 4.85
CA ILE A 59 14.33 -13.72 5.54
C ILE A 59 13.73 -12.36 5.11
N TYR A 60 14.58 -11.40 4.73
CA TYR A 60 14.13 -10.07 4.32
C TYR A 60 13.26 -10.10 3.06
N LEU A 61 13.62 -10.93 2.06
CA LEU A 61 12.83 -11.08 0.84
C LEU A 61 11.46 -11.70 1.12
N LEU A 62 11.40 -12.67 2.04
CA LEU A 62 10.13 -13.26 2.45
C LEU A 62 9.20 -12.23 3.11
N ILE A 63 9.75 -11.33 3.92
CA ILE A 63 9.00 -10.21 4.52
C ILE A 63 8.51 -9.24 3.43
N LYS A 64 9.34 -8.91 2.45
CA LYS A 64 8.94 -8.09 1.28
C LYS A 64 7.85 -8.76 0.45
N GLY A 65 7.92 -10.07 0.24
CA GLY A 65 6.88 -10.83 -0.46
C GLY A 65 5.53 -10.84 0.27
N ARG A 66 5.55 -11.04 1.59
CA ARG A 66 4.36 -10.88 2.45
C ARG A 66 3.74 -9.49 2.28
N ASP A 67 4.59 -8.47 2.29
CA ASP A 67 4.19 -7.06 2.23
C ASP A 67 3.61 -6.68 0.86
N PHE A 68 4.21 -7.18 -0.22
CA PHE A 68 3.67 -7.08 -1.56
C PHE A 68 2.27 -7.68 -1.68
N LEU A 69 2.06 -8.90 -1.18
CA LEU A 69 0.72 -9.50 -1.19
C LEU A 69 -0.26 -8.72 -0.33
N ARG A 70 0.17 -8.22 0.83
CA ARG A 70 -0.65 -7.38 1.71
C ARG A 70 -1.14 -6.12 0.98
N LEU A 71 -0.29 -5.51 0.15
CA LEU A 71 -0.71 -4.38 -0.71
C LEU A 71 -1.72 -4.80 -1.79
N ILE A 72 -1.50 -5.91 -2.47
CA ILE A 72 -2.43 -6.39 -3.51
C ILE A 72 -3.81 -6.65 -2.93
N VAL A 73 -3.87 -7.28 -1.76
CA VAL A 73 -5.10 -7.53 -1.00
C VAL A 73 -5.82 -6.21 -0.67
N ARG A 74 -5.05 -5.14 -0.40
CA ARG A 74 -5.56 -3.78 -0.15
C ARG A 74 -5.91 -2.99 -1.41
N SER A 75 -6.03 -3.68 -2.55
CA SER A 75 -6.41 -3.10 -3.84
C SER A 75 -5.35 -2.21 -4.50
N VAL A 76 -4.08 -2.35 -4.12
CA VAL A 76 -2.97 -1.70 -4.85
C VAL A 76 -2.79 -2.37 -6.22
N PRO A 77 -2.61 -1.59 -7.31
CA PRO A 77 -2.27 -2.13 -8.63
C PRO A 77 -0.91 -2.83 -8.64
N LEU A 78 -0.80 -3.91 -9.41
CA LEU A 78 0.41 -4.73 -9.50
C LEU A 78 1.67 -3.92 -9.88
N SER A 79 1.52 -2.97 -10.80
CA SER A 79 2.60 -2.09 -11.28
C SER A 79 3.20 -1.19 -10.20
N ILE A 80 2.39 -0.81 -9.20
CA ILE A 80 2.83 0.01 -8.07
C ILE A 80 3.32 -0.91 -6.94
N ALA A 81 2.63 -2.01 -6.68
CA ALA A 81 3.00 -2.94 -5.61
C ALA A 81 4.42 -3.51 -5.81
N LYS A 82 4.82 -3.83 -7.05
CA LYS A 82 6.13 -4.42 -7.34
C LYS A 82 7.31 -3.56 -6.90
N LYS A 83 7.11 -2.24 -6.76
CA LYS A 83 8.14 -1.29 -6.28
C LYS A 83 8.61 -1.59 -4.85
N ILE A 84 7.84 -2.33 -4.05
CA ILE A 84 8.25 -2.73 -2.70
C ILE A 84 9.54 -3.55 -2.69
N PHE A 85 9.84 -4.27 -3.78
CA PHE A 85 11.05 -5.07 -3.83
C PHE A 85 12.32 -4.22 -3.90
N ASP A 86 12.23 -2.97 -4.31
CA ASP A 86 13.35 -2.02 -4.30
C ASP A 86 13.72 -1.66 -2.86
N ASP A 87 15.02 -1.54 -2.53
CA ASP A 87 15.49 -1.33 -1.15
C ASP A 87 15.17 0.06 -0.59
N ASN A 88 15.07 1.07 -1.46
CA ASN A 88 14.79 2.45 -1.07
C ASN A 88 13.29 2.74 -0.92
N ILE A 89 12.42 1.77 -1.20
CA ILE A 89 10.98 1.95 -1.23
C ILE A 89 10.35 1.23 -0.05
N THR A 90 9.57 1.98 0.70
CA THR A 90 8.78 1.50 1.83
C THR A 90 7.30 1.80 1.59
N TYR A 91 6.46 1.34 2.51
CA TYR A 91 5.02 1.57 2.43
C TYR A 91 4.41 1.76 3.83
N CYS A 92 3.24 2.39 3.86
CA CYS A 92 2.47 2.60 5.07
C CYS A 92 0.98 2.34 4.79
N ILE A 93 0.30 1.69 5.73
CA ILE A 93 -1.15 1.46 5.66
C ILE A 93 -1.81 2.22 6.82
N LEU A 94 -2.67 3.17 6.48
CA LEU A 94 -3.32 4.08 7.42
C LEU A 94 -4.84 4.00 7.31
N LYS A 95 -5.55 4.47 8.34
CA LYS A 95 -7.00 4.66 8.29
C LYS A 95 -7.35 6.01 7.63
N ILE A 96 -8.35 6.02 6.76
CA ILE A 96 -8.82 7.24 6.06
C ILE A 96 -9.21 8.36 7.04
N ASN A 97 -9.71 8.00 8.22
CA ASN A 97 -10.13 8.94 9.25
C ASN A 97 -9.00 9.86 9.75
N LEU A 98 -7.74 9.49 9.52
CA LEU A 98 -6.59 10.34 9.84
C LEU A 98 -6.48 11.53 8.86
N PHE A 99 -6.89 11.36 7.60
CA PHE A 99 -6.84 12.41 6.58
C PHE A 99 -8.15 13.22 6.50
N PHE A 100 -9.29 12.54 6.54
CA PHE A 100 -10.59 13.13 6.23
C PHE A 100 -11.61 12.91 7.37
N LYS A 101 -12.63 13.79 7.45
CA LYS A 101 -13.69 13.68 8.48
C LYS A 101 -14.44 12.35 8.32
N LYS A 102 -14.63 11.62 9.42
CA LYS A 102 -15.45 10.40 9.48
C LYS A 102 -16.80 10.64 8.77
N LYS A 103 -17.12 9.81 7.79
CA LYS A 103 -18.36 9.88 7.00
C LYS A 103 -19.54 9.55 7.92
N LYS A 104 -20.54 10.44 8.04
CA LYS A 104 -21.73 10.21 8.86
C LYS A 104 -22.79 9.34 8.17
N ARG A 105 -22.79 9.21 6.84
CA ARG A 105 -23.59 8.27 6.03
C ARG A 105 -23.02 8.16 4.62
N TYR A 106 -23.09 6.97 4.02
CA TYR A 106 -22.73 6.72 2.60
C TYR A 106 -23.87 7.20 1.69
N ASP A 107 -24.11 8.52 1.66
CA ASP A 107 -25.12 9.06 0.75
C ASP A 107 -24.56 9.21 -0.65
N LYS A 108 -25.32 8.74 -1.64
CA LYS A 108 -25.05 8.90 -3.09
C LYS A 108 -24.83 10.37 -3.50
N ARG A 109 -25.25 11.35 -2.67
CA ARG A 109 -25.03 12.80 -2.85
C ARG A 109 -23.57 13.26 -2.61
N ASN A 110 -22.68 12.40 -2.09
CA ASN A 110 -21.30 12.77 -1.75
C ASN A 110 -20.28 12.68 -2.90
N ILE A 111 -20.72 12.50 -4.16
CA ILE A 111 -19.84 12.41 -5.34
C ILE A 111 -18.89 13.62 -5.42
N TYR A 112 -19.40 14.83 -5.20
CA TYR A 112 -18.58 16.06 -5.20
C TYR A 112 -17.52 16.09 -4.10
N LYS A 113 -17.81 15.52 -2.94
CA LYS A 113 -16.86 15.45 -1.83
C LYS A 113 -15.74 14.46 -2.13
N TRP A 114 -16.06 13.32 -2.76
CA TRP A 114 -15.05 12.38 -3.22
C TRP A 114 -14.16 13.00 -4.31
N LYS A 115 -14.70 13.82 -5.21
CA LYS A 115 -13.89 14.59 -6.17
C LYS A 115 -12.88 15.51 -5.47
N LYS A 116 -13.30 16.24 -4.44
CA LYS A 116 -12.39 17.11 -3.65
C LYS A 116 -11.31 16.31 -2.91
N GLU A 117 -11.69 15.21 -2.24
CA GLU A 117 -10.75 14.33 -1.53
C GLU A 117 -9.74 13.69 -2.50
N TYR A 118 -10.21 13.24 -3.67
CA TYR A 118 -9.37 12.67 -4.72
C TYR A 118 -8.35 13.68 -5.25
N LEU A 119 -8.78 14.91 -5.55
CA LEU A 119 -7.88 15.94 -6.05
C LEU A 119 -6.80 16.32 -5.01
N ILE A 120 -7.16 16.36 -3.72
CA ILE A 120 -6.19 16.55 -2.63
C ILE A 120 -5.16 15.41 -2.59
N ILE A 121 -5.62 14.16 -2.70
CA ILE A 121 -4.71 13.00 -2.72
C ILE A 121 -3.78 13.09 -3.92
N LYS A 122 -4.29 13.44 -5.10
CA LYS A 122 -3.47 13.59 -6.32
C LYS A 122 -2.40 14.67 -6.18
N VAL A 123 -2.75 15.81 -5.59
CA VAL A 123 -1.79 16.87 -5.27
C VAL A 123 -0.72 16.37 -4.29
N LEU A 124 -1.10 15.62 -3.26
CA LEU A 124 -0.14 15.02 -2.33
C LEU A 124 0.79 14.00 -3.00
N GLU A 125 0.25 13.15 -3.88
CA GLU A 125 1.07 12.21 -4.67
C GLU A 125 2.11 12.96 -5.49
N PHE A 126 1.71 14.05 -6.16
CA PHE A 126 2.60 14.87 -6.97
C PHE A 126 3.72 15.52 -6.13
N ILE A 127 3.36 16.11 -4.99
CA ILE A 127 4.32 16.83 -4.12
C ILE A 127 5.31 15.87 -3.46
N SER A 128 4.82 14.75 -2.95
CA SER A 128 5.64 13.82 -2.17
C SER A 128 6.43 12.84 -3.03
N GLY A 129 6.06 12.66 -4.30
CA GLY A 129 6.57 11.58 -5.14
C GLY A 129 6.08 10.19 -4.70
N CYS A 130 5.22 10.11 -3.69
CA CYS A 130 4.63 8.86 -3.21
C CYS A 130 3.39 8.48 -4.02
N ASN A 131 3.15 7.18 -4.15
CA ASN A 131 1.88 6.64 -4.63
C ASN A 131 0.90 6.47 -3.45
N ILE A 132 -0.26 7.12 -3.50
CA ILE A 132 -1.28 7.13 -2.45
C ILE A 132 -2.58 6.54 -2.98
N ILE A 133 -2.92 5.35 -2.52
CA ILE A 133 -4.07 4.58 -2.99
C ILE A 133 -5.10 4.50 -1.87
N THR A 134 -6.33 4.92 -2.15
CA THR A 134 -7.42 4.89 -1.18
C THR A 134 -8.43 3.81 -1.52
N ARG A 135 -8.75 2.94 -0.56
CA ARG A 135 -9.79 1.92 -0.71
C ARG A 135 -10.55 1.74 0.59
N GLY A 136 -11.87 1.96 0.54
CA GLY A 136 -12.76 1.76 1.67
C GLY A 136 -12.45 2.71 2.83
N ASN A 137 -11.88 2.19 3.91
CA ASN A 137 -11.43 2.94 5.10
C ASN A 137 -9.91 2.93 5.27
N SER A 138 -9.17 2.39 4.30
CA SER A 138 -7.71 2.29 4.32
C SER A 138 -7.08 3.17 3.24
N ILE A 139 -5.93 3.76 3.56
CA ILE A 139 -5.03 4.46 2.65
C ILE A 139 -3.72 3.69 2.64
N CYS A 140 -3.22 3.38 1.45
CA CYS A 140 -1.90 2.79 1.25
C CYS A 140 -1.01 3.86 0.63
N ILE A 141 0.13 4.14 1.26
CA ILE A 141 1.15 5.06 0.78
C ILE A 141 2.38 4.23 0.46
N ILE A 142 2.97 4.39 -0.72
CA ILE A 142 4.14 3.65 -1.20
C ILE A 142 5.13 4.67 -1.76
N GLY A 143 6.37 4.65 -1.31
CA GLY A 143 7.36 5.67 -1.67
C GLY A 143 8.63 5.57 -0.82
N GLY A 144 9.47 6.59 -0.87
CA GLY A 144 10.69 6.64 -0.08
C GLY A 144 10.41 6.86 1.41
N GLN A 145 11.22 6.28 2.28
CA GLN A 145 11.02 6.33 3.74
C GLN A 145 10.90 7.77 4.28
N GLU A 146 11.75 8.68 3.82
CA GLU A 146 11.73 10.09 4.23
C GLU A 146 10.43 10.79 3.82
N SER A 147 10.01 10.61 2.57
CA SER A 147 8.77 11.20 2.03
C SER A 147 7.53 10.70 2.77
N ILE A 148 7.51 9.42 3.15
CA ILE A 148 6.43 8.83 3.96
C ILE A 148 6.44 9.44 5.37
N ASN A 149 7.59 9.58 6.00
CA ASN A 149 7.70 10.18 7.34
C ASN A 149 7.25 11.63 7.35
N ILE A 150 7.59 12.41 6.32
CA ILE A 150 7.10 13.79 6.14
C ILE A 150 5.57 13.79 6.05
N LEU A 151 4.99 12.94 5.20
CA LEU A 151 3.53 12.81 5.07
C LEU A 151 2.88 12.43 6.41
N LEU A 152 3.42 11.44 7.13
CA LEU A 152 2.93 11.00 8.44
C LEU A 152 2.96 12.12 9.47
N ASN A 153 4.08 12.83 9.56
CA ASN A 153 4.24 13.96 10.47
C ASN A 153 3.25 15.08 10.15
N MET A 154 2.98 15.33 8.87
CA MET A 154 1.98 16.32 8.45
C MET A 154 0.57 15.94 8.86
N ILE A 155 0.20 14.67 8.66
CA ILE A 155 -1.11 14.14 9.06
C ILE A 155 -1.28 14.29 10.57
N ASN A 156 -0.26 13.87 11.34
CA ASN A 156 -0.28 13.92 12.80
C ASN A 156 -0.29 15.36 13.36
N LYS A 157 0.53 16.28 12.79
CA LYS A 157 0.56 17.69 13.21
C LYS A 157 -0.69 18.47 12.83
N SER A 158 -1.43 17.99 11.83
CA SER A 158 -2.69 18.62 11.41
C SER A 158 -3.81 18.33 12.42
N ASN A 159 -3.76 18.95 13.61
CA ASN A 159 -4.87 18.96 14.59
C ASN A 159 -6.20 19.44 13.97
N LYS A 160 -6.14 20.15 12.82
CA LYS A 160 -7.27 20.43 11.93
C LYS A 160 -7.00 19.88 10.53
N LYS A 161 -8.01 19.15 10.02
CA LYS A 161 -8.14 18.50 8.71
C LYS A 161 -7.47 19.23 7.56
N LEU A 162 -6.91 18.46 6.63
CA LEU A 162 -6.24 18.97 5.44
C LEU A 162 -7.20 19.80 4.59
N ASN A 163 -6.78 21.02 4.25
CA ASN A 163 -7.51 21.96 3.40
C ASN A 163 -6.59 22.43 2.26
N TYR A 164 -7.15 22.89 1.14
CA TYR A 164 -6.40 23.32 -0.06
C TYR A 164 -5.32 24.37 0.23
N LEU A 165 -5.63 25.35 1.07
CA LEU A 165 -4.68 26.41 1.44
C LEU A 165 -3.45 25.87 2.19
N LYS A 166 -3.61 24.83 3.01
CA LYS A 166 -2.47 24.17 3.68
C LYS A 166 -1.60 23.43 2.66
N LEU A 167 -2.19 22.80 1.63
CA LEU A 167 -1.44 22.12 0.56
C LEU A 167 -0.59 23.10 -0.26
N LEU A 168 -1.10 24.30 -0.54
CA LEU A 168 -0.34 25.35 -1.23
C LEU A 168 0.83 25.88 -0.39
N GLN A 169 0.61 26.12 0.91
CA GLN A 169 1.70 26.48 1.83
C GLN A 169 2.77 25.38 1.93
N LEU A 170 2.37 24.10 1.82
CA LEU A 170 3.28 22.95 1.80
C LEU A 170 4.12 22.88 0.53
N PHE A 171 3.52 23.17 -0.64
CA PHE A 171 4.24 23.26 -1.91
C PHE A 171 5.38 24.29 -1.82
N ILE A 172 5.07 25.48 -1.29
CA ILE A 172 6.04 26.56 -1.11
C ILE A 172 7.14 26.16 -0.11
N LYS A 173 6.77 25.53 1.01
CA LYS A 173 7.75 25.15 2.05
C LYS A 173 8.69 24.02 1.64
N ILE A 174 8.22 23.08 0.83
CA ILE A 174 9.06 21.98 0.31
C ILE A 174 10.00 22.49 -0.80
N ASN A 175 9.52 23.38 -1.67
CA ASN A 175 10.36 23.97 -2.72
C ASN A 175 11.40 24.97 -2.18
N ASN A 176 11.13 25.66 -1.07
CA ASN A 176 12.10 26.58 -0.47
C ASN A 176 13.16 25.89 0.40
N ASN A 177 12.99 24.60 0.72
CA ASN A 177 13.94 23.80 1.50
C ASN A 177 14.76 22.82 0.64
N ARG A 178 14.58 22.87 -0.68
CA ARG A 178 15.44 22.23 -1.68
C ARG A 178 16.28 23.31 -2.33
#